data_AF-J8W7I1-F1
#
_entry.id   AF-J8W7I1-F1
#
_cell.length_a   1.000
_cell.length_b   1.000
_cell.length_c   1.000
_cell.angle_alpha   90.00
_cell.angle_beta   90.00
_cell.angle_gamma   90.00
#
_symmetry.space_group_name_H-M   'P 1'
#
loop_
_entity.id
_entity.type
_entity.pdbx_description
1 polymer ?
#
loop_
_entity_poly.entity_id
_entity_poly.type
_entity_poly.pdbx_seq_one_letter_code
_entity_poly.pdbx_strand_id
1 'polypeptide(L)'
;MTTLLPGETLAASLAEKVSDTWQRIIARRTAKETITPGWILQSLGLQPGSTELRRAIFELVRRVPYQLGSWNNQSMSLFEQGFGDCRHKAAAAERLLVAGGITAKRKLVQFDWADLPVPPEILAILPQTQGFHDTVTFELNGKTCLFDATWDIALRGAGFPVMPSWDGNS
;
A
#
# COMPACT_ATOMS: atom_id res chain seq x y z
N MET A 1 10.99 16.99 -11.82
CA MET A 1 9.57 17.40 -11.73
C MET A 1 8.88 16.46 -10.77
N THR A 2 8.34 17.00 -9.68
CA THR A 2 7.60 16.24 -8.66
C THR A 2 6.23 15.87 -9.23
N THR A 3 6.03 14.61 -9.62
CA THR A 3 4.71 14.12 -10.04
C THR A 3 4.03 13.46 -8.84
N LEU A 4 3.33 14.28 -8.07
CA LEU A 4 2.24 13.79 -7.25
C LEU A 4 1.15 13.26 -8.17
N LEU A 5 0.54 12.13 -7.81
CA LEU A 5 -0.66 11.68 -8.50
C LEU A 5 -1.81 12.66 -8.20
N PRO A 6 -2.76 12.86 -9.14
CA PRO A 6 -3.91 13.72 -8.91
C PRO A 6 -4.62 13.39 -7.58
N GLY A 7 -4.63 14.34 -6.65
CA GLY A 7 -5.27 14.19 -5.34
C GLY A 7 -4.39 13.64 -4.19
N GLU A 8 -3.08 13.52 -4.38
CA GLU A 8 -2.11 13.31 -3.28
C GLU A 8 -1.77 14.62 -2.56
N THR A 9 -1.68 14.59 -1.23
CA THR A 9 -1.20 15.72 -0.41
C THR A 9 -0.07 15.27 0.52
N LEU A 10 1.17 15.50 0.08
CA LEU A 10 2.39 15.35 0.89
C LEU A 10 3.13 16.69 0.94
N ALA A 11 3.95 16.89 1.98
CA ALA A 11 4.96 17.94 1.94
C ALA A 11 5.86 17.72 0.70
N ALA A 12 6.22 18.79 -0.01
CA ALA A 12 6.91 18.69 -1.30
C ALA A 12 8.19 17.80 -1.25
N SER A 13 8.97 17.89 -0.18
CA SER A 13 10.17 17.07 0.02
C SER A 13 9.87 15.58 0.20
N LEU A 14 8.74 15.23 0.82
CA LEU A 14 8.31 13.84 0.98
C LEU A 14 7.73 13.29 -0.33
N ALA A 15 6.96 14.11 -1.05
CA ALA A 15 6.45 13.80 -2.38
C ALA A 15 7.57 13.45 -3.36
N GLU A 16 8.65 14.24 -3.36
CA GLU A 16 9.84 14.02 -4.20
C GLU A 16 10.51 12.68 -3.87
N LYS A 17 10.76 12.40 -2.59
CA LYS A 17 11.35 11.12 -2.15
C LYS A 17 10.52 9.91 -2.57
N VAL A 18 9.20 10.00 -2.42
CA VAL A 18 8.26 8.93 -2.84
C VAL A 18 8.27 8.77 -4.35
N SER A 19 8.22 9.88 -5.10
CA SER A 19 8.24 9.87 -6.56
C SER A 19 9.54 9.29 -7.11
N ASP A 20 10.69 9.73 -6.61
CA ASP A 20 12.00 9.24 -7.03
C ASP A 20 12.18 7.75 -6.70
N THR A 21 11.76 7.34 -5.51
CA THR A 21 11.80 5.92 -5.12
C THR A 21 10.87 5.08 -5.99
N TRP A 22 9.70 5.59 -6.33
CA TRP A 22 8.76 4.91 -7.23
C TRP A 22 9.35 4.71 -8.63
N GLN A 23 9.99 5.73 -9.21
CA GLN A 23 10.66 5.60 -10.50
C GLN A 23 11.80 4.57 -10.45
N ARG A 24 12.56 4.54 -9.36
CA ARG A 24 13.60 3.53 -9.13
C ARG A 24 13.02 2.13 -9.02
N ILE A 25 11.88 1.96 -8.35
CA ILE A 25 11.16 0.66 -8.24
C ILE A 25 10.77 0.18 -9.64
N ILE A 26 10.19 1.06 -10.47
CA ILE A 26 9.81 0.73 -11.85
C ILE A 26 11.05 0.30 -12.65
N ALA A 27 12.13 1.07 -12.59
CA ALA A 27 13.36 0.77 -13.31
C ALA A 27 13.94 -0.60 -12.93
N ARG A 28 14.02 -0.90 -11.62
CA ARG A 28 14.49 -2.20 -11.12
C ARG A 28 13.60 -3.36 -11.55
N ARG A 29 12.28 -3.18 -11.46
CA ARG A 29 11.31 -4.19 -11.92
C ARG A 29 11.51 -4.49 -13.41
N THR A 30 11.62 -3.46 -14.25
CA THR A 30 11.86 -3.61 -15.69
C THR A 30 13.18 -4.32 -15.97
N ALA A 31 14.22 -4.03 -15.19
CA ALA A 31 15.51 -4.70 -15.26
C ALA A 31 15.50 -6.12 -14.65
N LYS A 32 14.38 -6.58 -14.07
CA LYS A 32 14.26 -7.84 -13.32
C LYS A 32 15.27 -7.96 -12.17
N GLU A 33 15.65 -6.84 -11.58
CA GLU A 33 16.49 -6.81 -10.39
C GLU A 33 15.66 -7.10 -9.14
N THR A 34 16.27 -7.76 -8.15
CA THR A 34 15.62 -7.99 -6.86
C THR A 34 15.29 -6.68 -6.14
N ILE A 35 14.06 -6.56 -5.67
CA ILE A 35 13.57 -5.43 -4.89
C ILE A 35 13.44 -5.87 -3.43
N THR A 36 14.35 -5.38 -2.58
CA THR A 36 14.35 -5.72 -1.15
C THR A 36 13.79 -4.58 -0.30
N PRO A 37 13.26 -4.86 0.91
CA PRO A 37 12.81 -3.83 1.83
C PRO A 37 13.90 -2.82 2.17
N GLY A 38 15.12 -3.31 2.47
CA GLY A 38 16.26 -2.46 2.81
C GLY A 38 16.62 -1.49 1.69
N TRP A 39 16.55 -1.93 0.43
CA TRP A 39 16.80 -1.06 -0.71
C TRP A 39 15.73 0.01 -0.88
N ILE A 40 14.43 -0.32 -0.73
CA ILE A 40 13.34 0.67 -0.77
C ILE A 40 13.53 1.71 0.33
N LEU A 41 13.79 1.27 1.56
CA LEU A 41 13.98 2.15 2.72
C LEU A 41 15.21 3.05 2.55
N GLN A 42 16.31 2.51 2.02
CA GLN A 42 17.50 3.29 1.69
C GLN A 42 17.21 4.34 0.61
N SER A 43 16.43 3.99 -0.43
CA SER A 43 16.02 4.92 -1.48
C SER A 43 15.17 6.08 -0.95
N LEU A 44 14.29 5.82 0.02
CA LEU A 44 13.52 6.87 0.70
C LEU A 44 14.43 7.79 1.52
N GLY A 45 15.46 7.22 2.17
CA GLY A 45 16.40 7.97 3.01
C GLY A 45 15.67 8.76 4.10
N LEU A 46 14.71 8.11 4.77
CA LEU A 46 13.91 8.66 5.87
C LEU A 46 14.32 8.00 7.18
N GLN A 47 14.12 8.71 8.29
CA GLN A 47 14.46 8.19 9.62
C GLN A 47 13.59 6.97 9.96
N PRO A 48 14.19 5.85 10.42
CA PRO A 48 13.44 4.72 10.94
C PRO A 48 12.43 5.14 12.01
N GLY A 49 11.23 4.54 12.01
CA GLY A 49 10.17 4.85 12.97
C GLY A 49 9.51 6.23 12.84
N SER A 50 9.91 7.07 11.89
CA SER A 50 9.31 8.41 11.70
C SER A 50 7.91 8.37 11.09
N THR A 51 7.13 9.43 11.31
CA THR A 51 5.82 9.62 10.67
C THR A 51 5.99 9.77 9.15
N GLU A 52 7.03 10.47 8.70
CA GLU A 52 7.36 10.63 7.28
C GLU A 52 7.62 9.28 6.62
N LEU A 53 8.34 8.37 7.29
CA LEU A 53 8.59 7.03 6.78
C LEU A 53 7.28 6.23 6.63
N ARG A 54 6.41 6.26 7.64
CA ARG A 54 5.09 5.61 7.58
C ARG A 54 4.28 6.11 6.38
N ARG A 55 4.20 7.43 6.22
CA ARG A 55 3.49 8.08 5.11
C ARG A 55 4.10 7.69 3.76
N ALA A 56 5.43 7.68 3.65
CA ALA A 56 6.09 7.27 2.41
C ALA A 56 5.81 5.81 2.04
N ILE A 57 5.81 4.90 3.01
CA ILE A 57 5.47 3.49 2.79
C ILE A 57 4.02 3.35 2.33
N PHE A 58 3.09 4.06 3.00
CA PHE A 58 1.69 4.10 2.59
C PHE A 58 1.53 4.52 1.13
N GLU A 59 2.16 5.62 0.74
CA GLU A 59 2.04 6.11 -0.63
C GLU A 59 2.69 5.18 -1.65
N LEU A 60 3.84 4.58 -1.35
CA LEU A 60 4.46 3.60 -2.25
C LEU A 60 3.58 2.36 -2.48
N VAL A 61 3.00 1.80 -1.42
CA VAL A 61 2.12 0.62 -1.52
C VAL A 61 0.81 0.98 -2.24
N ARG A 62 0.26 2.16 -1.95
CA ARG A 62 -0.97 2.65 -2.56
C ARG A 62 -0.81 2.90 -4.06
N ARG A 63 0.35 3.40 -4.49
CA ARG A 63 0.69 3.66 -5.90
C ARG A 63 0.73 2.41 -6.78
N VAL A 64 0.91 1.23 -6.20
CA VAL A 64 0.85 -0.03 -6.96
C VAL A 64 -0.61 -0.31 -7.34
N PRO A 65 -0.94 -0.55 -8.63
CA PRO A 65 -2.30 -0.86 -9.05
C PRO A 65 -2.94 -2.03 -8.30
N TYR A 66 -4.20 -1.86 -7.89
CA TYR A 66 -4.99 -2.94 -7.33
C TYR A 66 -5.44 -3.91 -8.43
N GLN A 67 -5.07 -5.18 -8.30
CA GLN A 67 -5.48 -6.23 -9.23
C GLN A 67 -5.45 -7.59 -8.54
N LEU A 68 -6.51 -8.38 -8.75
CA LEU A 68 -6.58 -9.76 -8.26
C LEU A 68 -5.51 -10.63 -8.95
N GLY A 69 -4.82 -11.45 -8.16
CA GLY A 69 -3.77 -12.33 -8.67
C GLY A 69 -3.49 -13.52 -7.77
N SER A 70 -2.66 -14.43 -8.26
CA SER A 70 -2.19 -15.58 -7.49
C SER A 70 -1.37 -15.09 -6.29
N TRP A 71 -1.71 -15.58 -5.10
CA TRP A 71 -1.00 -15.24 -3.87
C TRP A 71 -0.10 -16.40 -3.43
N ASN A 72 1.19 -16.14 -3.31
CA ASN A 72 2.22 -17.13 -2.96
C ASN A 72 2.93 -16.83 -1.62
N ASN A 73 2.37 -15.92 -0.82
CA ASN A 73 2.92 -15.51 0.47
C ASN A 73 4.30 -14.80 0.43
N GLN A 74 4.71 -14.30 -0.74
CA GLN A 74 5.92 -13.49 -0.87
C GLN A 74 5.63 -12.02 -0.57
N SER A 75 6.26 -11.47 0.46
CA SER A 75 5.97 -10.10 0.94
C SER A 75 6.35 -8.98 -0.02
N MET A 76 7.30 -9.23 -0.95
CA MET A 76 7.75 -8.22 -1.90
C MET A 76 7.19 -8.40 -3.31
N SER A 77 6.37 -9.43 -3.55
CA SER A 77 5.82 -9.72 -4.87
C SER A 77 5.01 -8.56 -5.45
N LEU A 78 4.37 -7.74 -4.59
CA LEU A 78 3.69 -6.51 -4.99
C LEU A 78 4.57 -5.61 -5.87
N PHE A 79 5.80 -5.33 -5.45
CA PHE A 79 6.70 -4.42 -6.15
C PHE A 79 7.40 -5.10 -7.34
N GLU A 80 7.65 -6.41 -7.22
CA GLU A 80 8.27 -7.23 -8.26
C GLU A 80 7.33 -7.45 -9.45
N GLN A 81 6.04 -7.73 -9.21
CA GLN A 81 5.04 -7.94 -10.27
C GLN A 81 4.39 -6.62 -10.72
N GLY A 82 4.36 -5.61 -9.85
CA GLY A 82 3.88 -4.27 -10.17
C GLY A 82 2.37 -4.07 -10.13
N PHE A 83 1.64 -5.00 -9.55
CA PHE A 83 0.22 -4.91 -9.23
C PHE A 83 -0.06 -5.84 -8.04
N GLY A 84 -1.23 -5.76 -7.42
CA GLY A 84 -1.65 -6.77 -6.46
C GLY A 84 -2.90 -6.40 -5.68
N ASP A 85 -3.51 -7.39 -5.05
CA ASP A 85 -4.69 -7.22 -4.20
C ASP A 85 -4.32 -6.89 -2.75
N CYS A 86 -5.31 -6.89 -1.84
CA CYS A 86 -5.13 -6.57 -0.42
C CYS A 86 -4.04 -7.43 0.25
N ARG A 87 -3.90 -8.70 -0.13
CA ARG A 87 -2.91 -9.62 0.45
C ARG A 87 -1.49 -9.17 0.12
N HIS A 88 -1.26 -8.80 -1.15
CA HIS A 88 0.03 -8.33 -1.64
C HIS A 88 0.39 -6.99 -1.00
N LYS A 89 -0.57 -6.07 -0.94
CA LYS A 89 -0.39 -4.72 -0.38
C LYS A 89 -0.12 -4.77 1.12
N ALA A 90 -0.89 -5.54 1.89
CA ALA A 90 -0.69 -5.70 3.31
C ALA A 90 0.65 -6.38 3.63
N ALA A 91 1.05 -7.40 2.87
CA ALA A 91 2.33 -8.09 3.10
C ALA A 91 3.54 -7.19 2.81
N ALA A 92 3.48 -6.39 1.74
CA ALA A 92 4.51 -5.41 1.43
C ALA A 92 4.59 -4.29 2.48
N ALA A 93 3.43 -3.79 2.92
CA ALA A 93 3.33 -2.77 3.97
C ALA A 93 3.92 -3.27 5.29
N GLU A 94 3.50 -4.44 5.78
CA GLU A 94 4.04 -5.07 6.99
C GLU A 94 5.56 -5.20 6.89
N ARG A 95 6.05 -5.75 5.78
CA ARG A 95 7.50 -5.99 5.60
C ARG A 95 8.32 -4.71 5.62
N LEU A 96 7.82 -3.65 4.99
CA LEU A 96 8.47 -2.33 4.97
C LEU A 96 8.42 -1.63 6.33
N LEU A 97 7.28 -1.67 7.02
CA LEU A 97 7.13 -1.10 8.36
C LEU A 97 8.09 -1.77 9.36
N VAL A 98 8.10 -3.11 9.39
CA VAL A 98 9.01 -3.88 10.26
C VAL A 98 10.47 -3.61 9.94
N ALA A 99 10.85 -3.59 8.65
CA ALA A 99 12.22 -3.24 8.24
C ALA A 99 12.57 -1.78 8.58
N GLY A 100 11.57 -0.90 8.64
CA GLY A 100 11.68 0.50 9.03
C GLY A 100 11.68 0.75 10.54
N GLY A 101 11.76 -0.30 11.37
CA GLY A 101 11.83 -0.20 12.82
C GLY A 101 10.47 0.00 13.51
N ILE A 102 9.36 -0.31 12.84
CA ILE A 102 8.01 -0.18 13.38
C ILE A 102 7.46 -1.57 13.69
N THR A 103 6.93 -1.77 14.90
CA THR A 103 6.19 -2.99 15.22
C THR A 103 4.87 -2.98 14.46
N ALA A 104 4.77 -3.83 13.45
CA ALA A 104 3.60 -3.97 12.58
C ALA A 104 3.29 -5.45 12.34
N LYS A 105 2.01 -5.74 12.11
CA LYS A 105 1.53 -7.10 11.84
C LYS A 105 0.36 -7.06 10.87
N ARG A 106 0.32 -7.99 9.91
CA ARG A 106 -0.86 -8.23 9.10
C ARG A 106 -2.05 -8.65 9.95
N LYS A 107 -3.22 -8.13 9.59
CA LYS A 107 -4.49 -8.42 10.22
C LYS A 107 -5.52 -8.74 9.15
N LEU A 108 -6.31 -9.77 9.41
CA LEU A 108 -7.47 -10.10 8.60
C LEU A 108 -8.70 -9.45 9.23
N VAL A 109 -9.45 -8.68 8.46
CA VAL A 109 -10.71 -8.07 8.90
C VAL A 109 -11.86 -8.58 8.04
N GLN A 110 -13.06 -8.60 8.62
CA GLN A 110 -14.27 -8.87 7.85
C GLN A 110 -14.59 -7.66 6.98
N PHE A 111 -15.07 -7.92 5.77
CA PHE A 111 -15.40 -6.92 4.78
C PHE A 111 -16.54 -7.45 3.89
N ASP A 112 -17.36 -6.57 3.33
CA ASP A 112 -18.43 -6.93 2.42
C ASP A 112 -18.25 -6.24 1.06
N TRP A 113 -18.16 -7.03 -0.02
CA TRP A 113 -18.10 -6.53 -1.39
C TRP A 113 -19.33 -5.68 -1.77
N ALA A 114 -20.47 -5.89 -1.10
CA ALA A 114 -21.66 -5.08 -1.29
C ALA A 114 -21.52 -3.64 -0.76
N ASP A 115 -20.56 -3.37 0.13
CA ASP A 115 -20.26 -2.02 0.63
C ASP A 115 -19.43 -1.19 -0.37
N LEU A 116 -18.94 -1.82 -1.44
CA LEU A 116 -18.17 -1.18 -2.50
C LEU A 116 -19.04 -0.87 -3.72
N PRO A 117 -18.62 0.07 -4.59
CA PRO A 117 -19.33 0.42 -5.82
C PRO A 117 -19.15 -0.66 -6.92
N VAL A 118 -19.34 -1.93 -6.56
CA VAL A 118 -19.28 -3.04 -7.51
C VAL A 118 -20.68 -3.23 -8.11
N PRO A 119 -20.81 -3.28 -9.45
CA PRO A 119 -22.11 -3.49 -10.09
C PRO A 119 -22.83 -4.75 -9.56
N PRO A 120 -24.15 -4.68 -9.28
CA PRO A 120 -24.91 -5.81 -8.73
C PRO A 120 -24.81 -7.10 -9.54
N GLU A 121 -24.72 -7.00 -10.87
CA GLU A 121 -24.55 -8.13 -11.77
C GLU A 121 -23.21 -8.87 -11.58
N ILE A 122 -22.16 -8.17 -11.12
CA ILE A 122 -20.88 -8.78 -10.76
C ILE A 122 -20.98 -9.42 -9.37
N LEU A 123 -21.62 -8.73 -8.41
CA LEU A 123 -21.84 -9.28 -7.07
C LEU A 123 -22.66 -10.57 -7.10
N ALA A 124 -23.62 -10.68 -8.03
CA ALA A 124 -24.45 -11.87 -8.23
C ALA A 124 -23.67 -13.13 -8.66
N ILE A 125 -22.42 -12.97 -9.11
CA ILE A 125 -21.52 -14.09 -9.44
C ILE A 125 -20.96 -14.73 -8.16
N LEU A 126 -20.86 -13.96 -7.07
CA LEU A 126 -20.29 -14.43 -5.81
C LEU A 126 -21.32 -15.26 -5.04
N PRO A 127 -20.92 -16.39 -4.41
CA PRO A 127 -21.82 -17.17 -3.55
C PRO A 127 -22.25 -16.40 -2.30
N GLN A 128 -21.42 -15.42 -1.87
CA GLN A 128 -21.72 -14.43 -0.85
C GLN A 128 -20.80 -13.21 -1.07
N THR A 129 -21.26 -12.02 -0.66
CA THR A 129 -20.48 -10.78 -0.78
C THR A 129 -19.57 -10.54 0.44
N GLN A 130 -19.83 -11.22 1.56
CA GLN A 130 -18.97 -11.19 2.74
C GLN A 130 -17.67 -11.96 2.50
N GLY A 131 -16.57 -11.32 2.83
CA GLY A 131 -15.24 -11.88 2.71
C GLY A 131 -14.29 -11.38 3.78
N PHE A 132 -13.01 -11.58 3.50
CA PHE A 132 -11.93 -11.13 4.35
C PHE A 132 -11.04 -10.17 3.59
N HIS A 133 -10.51 -9.20 4.31
CA HIS A 133 -9.61 -8.18 3.81
C HIS A 133 -8.32 -8.19 4.61
N ASP A 134 -7.19 -8.34 3.91
CA ASP A 134 -5.85 -8.22 4.50
C ASP A 134 -5.50 -6.74 4.65
N THR A 135 -5.14 -6.36 5.87
CA THR A 135 -4.68 -5.02 6.23
C THR A 135 -3.51 -5.12 7.21
N VAL A 136 -2.97 -4.00 7.69
CA VAL A 136 -1.87 -3.99 8.66
C VAL A 136 -2.28 -3.19 9.89
N THR A 137 -1.90 -3.67 11.07
CA THR A 137 -1.90 -2.87 12.30
C THR A 137 -0.48 -2.58 12.73
N PHE A 138 -0.23 -1.41 13.31
CA PHE A 138 1.07 -1.05 13.86
C PHE A 138 0.95 -0.36 15.21
N GLU A 139 2.01 -0.43 16.01
CA GLU A 139 2.07 0.22 17.32
C GLU A 139 2.63 1.65 17.21
N LEU A 140 1.92 2.60 17.81
CA LEU A 140 2.32 4.00 17.91
C LEU A 140 1.94 4.55 19.28
N ASN A 141 2.94 4.98 20.06
CA ASN A 141 2.73 5.56 21.40
C ASN A 141 1.87 4.67 22.32
N GLY A 142 2.06 3.35 22.26
CA GLY A 142 1.32 2.36 23.05
C GLY A 142 -0.11 2.10 22.56
N LYS A 143 -0.47 2.56 21.36
CA LYS A 143 -1.77 2.30 20.72
C LYS A 143 -1.57 1.51 19.44
N THR A 144 -2.48 0.58 19.18
CA THR A 144 -2.59 -0.09 17.90
C THR A 144 -3.37 0.78 16.90
N CYS A 145 -2.71 1.18 15.82
CA CYS A 145 -3.27 1.97 14.71
C CYS A 145 -3.47 1.09 13.47
N LEU A 146 -4.34 1.52 12.55
CA LEU A 146 -4.61 0.81 11.29
C LEU A 146 -3.76 1.41 10.16
N PHE A 147 -3.28 0.55 9.28
CA PHE A 147 -2.59 0.93 8.05
C PHE A 147 -3.26 0.19 6.89
N ASP A 148 -3.94 0.94 6.02
CA ASP A 148 -4.64 0.37 4.86
C ASP A 148 -4.39 1.17 3.58
N ALA A 149 -3.40 0.72 2.80
CA ALA A 149 -3.00 1.32 1.53
C ALA A 149 -3.61 0.60 0.31
N THR A 150 -4.78 -0.03 0.48
CA THR A 150 -5.34 -0.96 -0.51
C THR A 150 -5.68 -0.29 -1.83
N TRP A 151 -6.49 0.76 -1.80
CA TRP A 151 -7.04 1.34 -3.02
C TRP A 151 -6.09 2.37 -3.63
N ASP A 152 -5.59 2.07 -4.84
CA ASP A 152 -4.85 3.04 -5.62
C ASP A 152 -5.74 4.18 -6.11
N ILE A 153 -5.13 5.31 -6.46
CA ILE A 153 -5.87 6.55 -6.74
C ILE A 153 -6.81 6.45 -7.94
N ALA A 154 -6.50 5.58 -8.92
CA ALA A 154 -7.28 5.47 -10.14
C ALA A 154 -8.67 4.91 -9.88
N LEU A 155 -8.84 4.10 -8.83
CA LEU A 155 -10.12 3.52 -8.44
C LEU A 155 -11.11 4.55 -7.86
N ARG A 156 -10.66 5.76 -7.52
CA ARG A 156 -11.57 6.83 -7.05
C ARG A 156 -12.63 7.16 -8.10
N GLY A 157 -12.27 7.16 -9.38
CA GLY A 157 -13.21 7.44 -10.47
C GLY A 157 -14.34 6.41 -10.58
N ALA A 158 -14.12 5.21 -10.06
CA ALA A 158 -15.12 4.15 -9.96
C ALA A 158 -15.89 4.16 -8.61
N GLY A 159 -15.66 5.17 -7.75
CA GLY A 159 -16.35 5.33 -6.47
C GLY A 159 -15.73 4.59 -5.28
N PHE A 160 -14.58 3.95 -5.44
CA PHE A 160 -13.94 3.20 -4.34
C PHE A 160 -13.53 4.15 -3.20
N PRO A 161 -13.49 3.67 -1.95
CA PRO A 161 -13.15 4.47 -0.77
C PRO A 161 -11.64 4.74 -0.69
N VAL A 162 -11.11 5.46 -1.67
CA VAL A 162 -9.69 5.79 -1.79
C VAL A 162 -9.32 6.90 -0.82
N MET A 163 -8.46 6.58 0.14
CA MET A 163 -7.82 7.58 1.00
C MET A 163 -6.84 8.45 0.17
N PRO A 164 -7.11 9.76 -0.02
CA PRO A 164 -6.24 10.65 -0.83
C PRO A 164 -4.86 10.84 -0.23
N SER A 165 -4.81 10.87 1.10
CA SER A 165 -3.63 11.14 1.88
C SER A 165 -3.82 10.55 3.26
N TRP A 166 -2.78 9.91 3.77
CA TRP A 166 -2.72 9.44 5.15
C TRP A 166 -1.69 10.25 5.94
N ASP A 167 -2.04 10.60 7.18
CA ASP A 167 -1.22 11.46 8.03
C ASP A 167 -0.13 10.69 8.80
N GLY A 168 -0.20 9.37 8.82
CA GLY A 168 0.77 8.48 9.46
C GLY A 168 0.59 8.29 10.96
N ASN A 169 -0.51 8.77 11.55
CA ASN A 169 -0.69 8.80 13.01
C ASN A 169 -1.96 8.09 13.52
N SER A 170 -2.85 7.64 12.65
CA SER A 170 -4.09 6.94 13.04
C SER A 170 -4.53 5.90 12.04
#